data_AF-A0A5Q2MYH7-F1
#
_entry.id   AF-A0A5Q2MYH7-F1
#
_cell.length_a   1.000
_cell.length_b   1.000
_cell.length_c   1.000
_cell.angle_alpha   90.00
_cell.angle_beta   90.00
_cell.angle_gamma   90.00
#
_symmetry.space_group_name_H-M   'P 1'
#
loop_
_entity.id
_entity.type
_entity.pdbx_description
1 polymer ?
#
loop_
_entity_poly.entity_id
_entity_poly.type
_entity_poly.pdbx_seq_one_letter_code
_entity_poly.pdbx_strand_id
1 'polypeptide(L)'
;MLRFLGNDTMKKINLPSQEHTVCGERGAFMASSVYDSDFYKDVETKVQDLINKYSKMLSSQTINSPRSIGDSLQDILSDEFQAILGDKCKDFSTSVTRRSLEDLKFTDTEGYTHWVDVKTHNLDTKFSMPNLISVKRLAELYKEDSNYFALLLIDYKVQQGKLEVTKVMFFPIEFLSWESMSIGALGWGQLQITDSNRVKILDQNCREKWIGEFKTNVLRFYRNEMNKIGQRVTYFEAL
;
A
#
# COMPACT_ATOMS: atom_id res chain seq x y z
N MET A 1 -26.37 -41.03 -10.79
CA MET A 1 -25.10 -41.77 -10.85
C MET A 1 -24.12 -40.98 -11.71
N LEU A 2 -23.52 -39.91 -11.16
CA LEU A 2 -22.44 -39.18 -11.83
C LEU A 2 -21.11 -39.70 -11.28
N ARG A 3 -20.33 -40.35 -12.14
CA ARG A 3 -18.97 -40.80 -11.84
C ARG A 3 -18.04 -39.60 -11.91
N PHE A 4 -17.47 -39.22 -10.76
CA PHE A 4 -16.25 -38.42 -10.72
C PHE A 4 -15.08 -39.30 -11.16
N LEU A 5 -14.48 -38.97 -12.30
CA LEU A 5 -13.14 -39.39 -12.75
C LEU A 5 -12.37 -38.08 -12.94
N GLY A 6 -11.20 -37.83 -12.39
CA GLY A 6 -10.33 -38.56 -11.49
C GLY A 6 -9.20 -37.60 -11.10
N ASN A 7 -8.61 -37.81 -9.93
CA ASN A 7 -7.35 -37.21 -9.51
C ASN A 7 -6.28 -37.41 -10.58
N ASP A 8 -5.84 -36.34 -11.25
CA ASP A 8 -4.47 -36.24 -11.78
C ASP A 8 -4.25 -34.86 -12.42
N THR A 9 -3.78 -33.88 -11.62
CA THR A 9 -2.84 -32.82 -12.04
C THR A 9 -2.50 -31.87 -10.88
N MET A 10 -2.13 -32.41 -9.72
CA MET A 10 -1.28 -31.64 -8.80
C MET A 10 0.16 -31.75 -9.30
N LYS A 11 0.50 -31.00 -10.35
CA LYS A 11 1.91 -30.73 -10.67
C LYS A 11 2.52 -30.12 -9.41
N LYS A 12 3.43 -30.86 -8.76
CA LYS A 12 4.33 -30.31 -7.74
C LYS A 12 5.11 -29.19 -8.41
N ILE A 13 4.66 -27.95 -8.22
CA ILE A 13 5.48 -26.78 -8.51
C ILE A 13 6.56 -26.80 -7.45
N ASN A 14 7.73 -27.34 -7.80
CA ASN A 14 8.95 -27.17 -7.02
C ASN A 14 9.15 -25.66 -6.85
N LEU A 15 8.89 -25.17 -5.65
CA LEU A 15 9.38 -23.86 -5.26
C LEU A 15 10.91 -23.97 -5.20
N PRO A 16 11.66 -23.06 -5.84
CA PRO A 16 13.10 -23.03 -5.67
C PRO A 16 13.43 -22.90 -4.18
N SER A 17 14.45 -23.62 -3.74
CA SER A 17 15.11 -23.40 -2.45
C SER A 17 15.44 -21.93 -2.31
N GLN A 18 15.29 -21.40 -1.09
CA GLN A 18 15.66 -20.03 -0.74
C GLN A 18 17.16 -19.83 -0.92
N GLU A 19 17.60 -19.53 -2.13
CA GLU A 19 18.86 -18.85 -2.36
C GLU A 19 18.64 -17.38 -2.00
N HIS A 20 19.45 -16.90 -1.07
CA HIS A 20 19.57 -15.49 -0.75
C HIS A 20 20.01 -14.74 -2.01
N THR A 21 19.06 -14.15 -2.74
CA THR A 21 19.39 -13.19 -3.78
C THR A 21 19.90 -11.92 -3.09
N VAL A 22 21.22 -11.85 -2.92
CA VAL A 22 21.92 -10.61 -2.60
C VAL A 22 21.64 -9.66 -3.76
N CYS A 23 21.10 -8.48 -3.46
CA CYS A 23 20.93 -7.42 -4.45
C CYS A 23 22.35 -7.13 -4.98
N GLY A 24 22.66 -7.57 -6.21
CA GLY A 24 24.02 -7.47 -6.75
C GLY A 24 24.42 -6.00 -6.94
N GLU A 25 25.67 -5.74 -7.34
CA GLU A 25 26.17 -4.38 -7.69
C GLU A 25 25.38 -3.70 -8.85
N ARG A 26 24.38 -4.40 -9.41
CA ARG A 26 23.40 -3.93 -10.41
C ARG A 26 21.95 -4.33 -10.07
N GLY A 27 21.66 -4.71 -8.83
CA GLY A 27 20.28 -4.80 -8.36
C GLY A 27 19.77 -3.38 -8.22
N ALA A 28 18.78 -2.99 -9.02
CA ALA A 28 18.34 -1.60 -9.07
C ALA A 28 17.95 -1.11 -7.67
N PHE A 29 18.82 -0.29 -7.07
CA PHE A 29 18.41 0.73 -6.11
C PHE A 29 17.27 1.53 -6.77
N MET A 30 16.34 2.06 -5.96
CA MET A 30 15.15 2.74 -6.49
C MET A 30 15.53 3.69 -7.61
N ALA A 31 14.98 3.47 -8.80
CA ALA A 31 15.45 4.17 -9.99
C ALA A 31 14.97 5.63 -10.05
N SER A 32 13.85 5.94 -9.39
CA SER A 32 13.35 7.31 -9.24
C SER A 32 14.07 8.07 -8.13
N SER A 33 14.60 9.25 -8.45
CA SER A 33 15.25 10.13 -7.46
C SER A 33 14.33 10.63 -6.35
N VAL A 34 13.01 10.44 -6.48
CA VAL A 34 12.03 10.71 -5.42
C VAL A 34 12.36 9.92 -4.15
N TYR A 35 12.82 8.68 -4.28
CA TYR A 35 13.07 7.77 -3.16
C TYR A 35 14.54 7.45 -2.91
N ASP A 36 15.42 7.80 -3.85
CA ASP A 36 16.89 7.66 -3.71
C ASP A 36 17.55 8.90 -3.08
N SER A 37 16.74 9.88 -2.64
CA SER A 37 17.19 11.09 -1.96
C SER A 37 16.32 11.37 -0.72
N ASP A 38 16.67 12.37 0.07
CA ASP A 38 15.85 12.83 1.20
C ASP A 38 14.56 13.57 0.76
N PHE A 39 14.30 13.69 -0.55
CA PHE A 39 13.14 14.40 -1.09
C PHE A 39 11.81 13.87 -0.55
N TYR A 40 11.64 12.55 -0.41
CA TYR A 40 10.40 12.00 0.15
C TYR A 40 10.16 12.43 1.62
N LYS A 41 11.24 12.65 2.40
CA LYS A 41 11.14 13.17 3.77
C LYS A 41 10.78 14.65 3.80
N ASP A 42 11.24 15.42 2.81
CA ASP A 42 10.80 16.80 2.61
C ASP A 42 9.30 16.85 2.27
N VAL A 43 8.82 15.91 1.45
CA VAL A 43 7.38 15.74 1.17
C VAL A 43 6.62 15.42 2.45
N GLU A 44 7.09 14.47 3.27
CA GLU A 44 6.48 14.14 4.57
C GLU A 44 6.32 15.38 5.46
N THR A 45 7.39 16.17 5.59
CA THR A 45 7.42 17.38 6.40
C THR A 45 6.42 18.42 5.87
N LYS A 46 6.46 18.70 4.57
CA LYS A 46 5.55 19.67 3.92
C LYS A 46 4.08 19.26 4.04
N VAL A 47 3.77 17.96 3.88
CA VAL A 47 2.41 17.43 4.07
C VAL A 47 1.95 17.62 5.51
N GLN A 48 2.81 17.31 6.48
CA GLN A 48 2.49 17.50 7.90
C GLN A 48 2.21 18.97 8.22
N ASP A 49 3.07 19.89 7.77
CA ASP A 49 2.91 21.32 7.97
C ASP A 49 1.65 21.87 7.29
N LEU A 50 1.39 21.42 6.06
CA LEU A 50 0.17 21.76 5.33
C LEU A 50 -1.05 21.36 6.15
N ILE A 51 -1.20 20.09 6.51
CA ILE A 51 -2.42 19.62 7.18
C ILE A 51 -2.60 20.29 8.55
N ASN A 52 -1.53 20.46 9.32
CA ASN A 52 -1.60 21.13 10.62
C ASN A 52 -1.94 22.63 10.50
N LYS A 53 -1.68 23.27 9.35
CA LYS A 53 -2.19 24.63 9.06
C LYS A 53 -3.70 24.64 8.84
N TYR A 54 -4.24 23.63 8.14
CA TYR A 54 -5.67 23.50 7.84
C TYR A 54 -6.49 22.92 9.01
N SER A 55 -5.87 22.29 10.00
CA SER A 55 -6.58 21.65 11.12
C SER A 55 -7.45 22.59 11.95
N LYS A 56 -7.15 23.90 11.91
CA LYS A 56 -7.98 24.96 12.53
C LYS A 56 -9.29 25.22 11.80
N MET A 57 -9.45 24.71 10.57
CA MET A 57 -10.58 24.96 9.68
C MET A 57 -11.55 23.77 9.57
N LEU A 58 -11.22 22.62 10.16
CA LEU A 58 -12.10 21.45 10.12
C LEU A 58 -13.32 21.66 11.02
N SER A 59 -14.50 21.37 10.47
CA SER A 59 -15.77 21.48 11.21
C SER A 59 -15.85 20.44 12.33
N SER A 60 -16.64 20.74 13.37
CA SER A 60 -16.90 19.78 14.46
C SER A 60 -17.53 18.47 13.96
N GLN A 61 -18.27 18.51 12.85
CA GLN A 61 -18.88 17.32 12.24
C GLN A 61 -17.82 16.44 11.57
N THR A 62 -16.85 17.04 10.87
CA THR A 62 -15.73 16.34 10.24
C THR A 62 -14.88 15.61 11.28
N ILE A 63 -14.59 16.26 12.40
CA ILE A 63 -13.67 15.76 13.44
C ILE A 63 -14.20 14.52 14.17
N ASN A 64 -15.52 14.31 14.20
CA ASN A 64 -16.14 13.19 14.90
C ASN A 64 -16.17 11.88 14.09
N SER A 65 -15.70 11.89 12.84
CA SER A 65 -15.75 10.73 11.95
C SER A 65 -14.37 10.49 11.33
N PRO A 66 -13.68 9.39 11.67
CA PRO A 66 -12.40 9.05 11.06
C PRO A 66 -12.46 8.98 9.53
N ARG A 67 -13.59 8.52 8.99
CA ARG A 67 -13.82 8.51 7.54
C ARG A 67 -13.88 9.92 6.97
N SER A 68 -14.62 10.82 7.61
CA SER A 68 -14.78 12.19 7.13
C SER A 68 -13.48 12.99 7.25
N ILE A 69 -12.66 12.70 8.25
CA ILE A 69 -11.28 13.19 8.33
C ILE A 69 -10.48 12.68 7.14
N GLY A 70 -10.50 11.37 6.87
CA GLY A 70 -9.84 10.77 5.72
C GLY A 70 -10.20 11.45 4.40
N ASP A 71 -11.50 11.56 4.13
CA ASP A 71 -12.02 12.21 2.92
C ASP A 71 -11.56 13.69 2.85
N SER A 72 -11.61 14.44 3.96
CA SER A 72 -11.19 15.85 3.98
C SER A 72 -9.68 16.04 3.77
N LEU A 73 -8.85 15.16 4.33
CA LEU A 73 -7.40 15.21 4.14
C LEU A 73 -7.03 14.86 2.69
N GLN A 74 -7.73 13.89 2.10
CA GLN A 74 -7.57 13.57 0.69
C GLN A 74 -7.95 14.74 -0.23
N ASP A 75 -9.03 15.46 0.07
CA ASP A 75 -9.42 16.65 -0.68
C ASP A 75 -8.34 17.75 -0.60
N ILE A 76 -7.84 18.05 0.60
CA ILE A 76 -6.73 19.03 0.79
C ILE A 76 -5.49 18.63 -0.01
N LEU A 77 -5.12 17.35 0.03
CA LEU A 77 -3.96 16.85 -0.71
C LEU A 77 -4.19 16.88 -2.23
N SER A 78 -5.42 16.62 -2.68
CA SER A 78 -5.76 16.69 -4.10
C SER A 78 -5.49 18.08 -4.69
N ASP A 79 -5.70 19.13 -3.90
CA ASP A 79 -5.50 20.52 -4.33
C ASP A 79 -4.03 20.98 -4.21
N GLU A 80 -3.30 20.52 -3.19
CA GLU A 80 -2.01 21.12 -2.79
C GLU A 80 -0.79 20.22 -3.07
N PHE A 81 -0.98 18.91 -3.28
CA PHE A 81 0.14 17.97 -3.33
C PHE A 81 1.08 18.21 -4.52
N GLN A 82 0.57 18.68 -5.66
CA GLN A 82 1.42 19.07 -6.78
C GLN A 82 2.40 20.18 -6.39
N ALA A 83 1.95 21.18 -5.62
CA ALA A 83 2.82 22.26 -5.15
C ALA A 83 3.86 21.77 -4.14
N ILE A 84 3.51 20.77 -3.31
CA ILE A 84 4.45 20.09 -2.41
C ILE A 84 5.58 19.42 -3.19
N LEU A 85 5.23 18.71 -4.27
CA LEU A 85 6.18 18.00 -5.13
C LEU A 85 7.09 18.97 -5.91
N GLY A 86 6.60 20.17 -6.24
CA GLY A 86 7.41 21.22 -6.86
C GLY A 86 8.01 20.81 -8.20
N ASP A 87 9.30 21.07 -8.37
CA ASP A 87 10.06 20.83 -9.61
C ASP A 87 10.30 19.35 -9.92
N LYS A 88 10.03 18.45 -8.97
CA LYS A 88 10.11 17.00 -9.17
C LYS A 88 8.86 16.43 -9.84
N CYS A 89 7.77 17.20 -9.96
CA CYS A 89 6.54 16.77 -10.62
C CYS A 89 6.45 17.35 -12.02
N LYS A 90 6.37 16.47 -13.02
CA LYS A 90 6.11 16.86 -14.41
C LYS A 90 4.62 16.93 -14.72
N ASP A 91 3.91 15.85 -14.39
CA ASP A 91 2.48 15.71 -14.64
C ASP A 91 1.78 15.29 -13.34
N PHE A 92 0.64 15.89 -13.03
CA PHE A 92 -0.14 15.58 -11.83
C PHE A 92 -1.61 15.37 -12.20
N SER A 93 -2.24 14.39 -11.56
CA SER A 93 -3.67 14.15 -11.70
C SER A 93 -4.24 13.58 -10.41
N THR A 94 -5.46 13.99 -10.08
CA THR A 94 -6.24 13.43 -8.97
C THR A 94 -7.26 12.45 -9.50
N SER A 95 -7.56 11.44 -8.68
CA SER A 95 -8.44 10.36 -9.10
C SER A 95 -9.92 10.77 -8.91
N VAL A 96 -10.69 10.76 -10.00
CA VAL A 96 -12.10 11.24 -10.00
C VAL A 96 -13.10 10.11 -9.74
N THR A 97 -12.67 8.84 -9.80
CA THR A 97 -13.57 7.68 -9.72
C THR A 97 -13.28 6.80 -8.50
N ARG A 98 -14.33 6.30 -7.84
CA ARG A 98 -14.21 5.34 -6.71
C ARG A 98 -13.52 4.01 -7.08
N ARG A 99 -13.19 3.77 -8.36
CA ARG A 99 -12.53 2.56 -8.86
C ARG A 99 -11.06 2.78 -9.22
N SER A 100 -10.52 3.99 -9.04
CA SER A 100 -9.11 4.27 -9.28
C SER A 100 -8.20 3.38 -8.42
N LEU A 101 -6.96 3.20 -8.83
CA LEU A 101 -5.95 2.46 -8.04
C LEU A 101 -5.47 3.27 -6.84
N GLU A 102 -5.57 4.58 -6.97
CA GLU A 102 -4.86 5.60 -6.25
C GLU A 102 -5.76 6.79 -5.94
N ASP A 103 -5.35 7.59 -4.98
CA ASP A 103 -5.98 8.87 -4.65
C ASP A 103 -5.33 10.00 -5.43
N LEU A 104 -3.99 9.95 -5.55
CA LEU A 104 -3.17 10.90 -6.28
C LEU A 104 -2.27 10.17 -7.26
N LYS A 105 -1.98 10.80 -8.40
CA LYS A 105 -1.05 10.27 -9.39
C LYS A 105 -0.16 11.37 -9.91
N PHE A 106 1.13 11.09 -10.00
CA PHE A 106 2.07 12.00 -10.65
C PHE A 106 3.12 11.27 -11.47
N THR A 107 3.71 11.96 -12.43
CA THR A 107 4.92 11.51 -13.14
C THR A 107 6.07 12.43 -12.76
N ASP A 108 7.19 11.85 -12.35
CA ASP A 108 8.37 12.62 -12.02
C ASP A 108 9.11 13.14 -13.28
N THR A 109 10.15 13.93 -13.09
CA THR A 109 10.94 14.48 -14.20
C THR A 109 11.82 13.45 -14.91
N GLU A 110 11.98 12.26 -14.33
CA GLU A 110 12.73 11.12 -14.88
C GLU A 110 11.83 10.16 -15.69
N GLY A 111 10.50 10.38 -15.66
CA GLY A 111 9.52 9.61 -16.40
C GLY A 111 8.93 8.42 -15.63
N TYR A 112 9.16 8.34 -14.32
CA TYR A 112 8.52 7.35 -13.45
C TYR A 112 7.13 7.83 -13.02
N THR A 113 6.15 6.93 -13.04
CA THR A 113 4.78 7.24 -12.65
C THR A 113 4.47 6.68 -11.26
N HIS A 114 4.01 7.55 -10.37
CA HIS A 114 3.74 7.25 -8.97
C HIS A 114 2.23 7.25 -8.74
N TRP A 115 1.72 6.11 -8.30
CA TRP A 115 0.33 5.87 -7.95
C TRP A 115 0.23 5.89 -6.43
N VAL A 116 -0.24 7.01 -5.86
CA VAL A 116 -0.20 7.29 -4.42
C VAL A 116 -1.56 6.98 -3.78
N ASP A 117 -1.56 6.07 -2.82
CA ASP A 117 -2.70 5.74 -1.98
C ASP A 117 -2.54 6.42 -0.61
N VAL A 118 -3.52 7.25 -0.25
CA VAL A 118 -3.52 8.00 1.00
C VAL A 118 -4.23 7.16 2.06
N LYS A 119 -3.64 7.06 3.24
CA LYS A 119 -4.24 6.36 4.38
C LYS A 119 -4.05 7.17 5.64
N THR A 120 -5.14 7.45 6.32
CA THR A 120 -5.14 8.16 7.59
C THR A 120 -5.37 7.19 8.74
N HIS A 121 -4.65 7.37 9.84
CA HIS A 121 -4.77 6.55 11.03
C HIS A 121 -4.96 7.41 12.27
N ASN A 122 -6.03 7.15 13.02
CA ASN A 122 -6.26 7.80 14.30
C ASN A 122 -5.52 7.02 15.40
N LEU A 123 -4.53 7.67 16.01
CA LEU A 123 -3.71 7.07 17.08
C LEU A 123 -4.47 6.77 18.37
N ASP A 124 -5.68 7.30 18.54
CA ASP A 124 -6.56 6.96 19.66
C ASP A 124 -7.23 5.58 19.47
N THR A 125 -7.09 4.97 18.29
CA THR A 125 -7.61 3.62 18.01
C THR A 125 -6.59 2.55 18.38
N LYS A 126 -7.05 1.49 19.06
CA LYS A 126 -6.18 0.41 19.56
C LYS A 126 -5.60 -0.48 18.46
N PHE A 127 -6.28 -0.59 17.32
CA PHE A 127 -5.91 -1.47 16.22
C PHE A 127 -6.55 -0.98 14.92
N SER A 128 -5.77 -0.95 13.84
CA SER A 128 -6.23 -0.61 12.50
C SER A 128 -5.49 -1.45 11.47
N MET A 129 -6.22 -2.11 10.58
CA MET A 129 -5.70 -3.01 9.55
C MET A 129 -6.18 -2.56 8.17
N PRO A 130 -5.68 -1.42 7.65
CA PRO A 130 -6.17 -0.85 6.42
C PRO A 130 -5.83 -1.73 5.22
N ASN A 131 -6.78 -1.80 4.30
CA ASN A 131 -6.57 -2.32 2.96
C ASN A 131 -5.70 -1.37 2.14
N LEU A 132 -4.72 -1.91 1.42
CA LEU A 132 -3.86 -1.15 0.50
C LEU A 132 -4.34 -1.36 -0.94
N ILE A 133 -3.98 -2.49 -1.55
CA ILE A 133 -4.23 -2.76 -2.96
C ILE A 133 -4.51 -4.25 -3.20
N SER A 134 -5.32 -4.57 -4.21
CA SER A 134 -5.47 -5.97 -4.65
C SER A 134 -4.15 -6.50 -5.19
N VAL A 135 -3.79 -7.75 -4.85
CA VAL A 135 -2.57 -8.39 -5.35
C VAL A 135 -2.54 -8.46 -6.88
N LYS A 136 -3.70 -8.64 -7.52
CA LYS A 136 -3.81 -8.66 -8.99
C LYS A 136 -3.52 -7.28 -9.58
N ARG A 137 -4.10 -6.24 -9.00
CA ARG A 137 -3.93 -4.85 -9.45
C ARG A 137 -2.48 -4.40 -9.34
N LEU A 138 -1.82 -4.73 -8.22
CA LEU A 138 -0.39 -4.44 -8.04
C LEU A 138 0.47 -5.21 -9.05
N ALA A 139 0.18 -6.49 -9.29
CA ALA A 139 0.88 -7.28 -10.29
C ALA A 139 0.68 -6.75 -11.72
N GLU A 140 -0.50 -6.19 -12.04
CA GLU A 140 -0.75 -5.53 -13.32
C GLU A 140 0.03 -4.21 -13.44
N LEU A 141 0.11 -3.43 -12.36
CA LEU A 141 0.86 -2.18 -12.32
C LEU A 141 2.36 -2.41 -12.57
N TYR A 142 2.92 -3.46 -11.96
CA TYR A 142 4.34 -3.84 -12.09
C TYR A 142 4.69 -4.58 -13.38
N LYS A 143 3.79 -4.63 -14.37
CA LYS A 143 4.16 -5.03 -15.73
C LYS A 143 5.04 -3.98 -16.41
N GLU A 144 4.96 -2.73 -15.96
CA GLU A 144 5.81 -1.63 -16.41
C GLU A 144 6.74 -1.25 -15.25
N ASP A 145 8.05 -1.37 -15.46
CA ASP A 145 9.06 -1.10 -14.43
C ASP A 145 9.10 0.38 -14.03
N SER A 146 8.57 1.27 -14.87
CA SER A 146 8.48 2.72 -14.60
C SER A 146 7.39 3.10 -13.61
N ASN A 147 6.51 2.18 -13.21
CA ASN A 147 5.44 2.46 -12.26
C ASN A 147 5.86 2.20 -10.81
N TYR A 148 5.45 3.08 -9.91
CA TYR A 148 5.53 2.89 -8.46
C TYR A 148 4.14 2.93 -7.84
N PHE A 149 3.86 2.02 -6.91
CA PHE A 149 2.74 2.16 -5.98
C PHE A 149 3.27 2.72 -4.67
N ALA A 150 2.82 3.92 -4.30
CA ALA A 150 3.31 4.64 -3.15
C ALA A 150 2.22 4.78 -2.09
N LEU A 151 2.64 4.80 -0.84
CA LEU A 151 1.78 5.00 0.32
C LEU A 151 2.09 6.36 0.94
N LEU A 152 1.04 7.15 1.17
CA LEU A 152 1.09 8.33 2.00
C LEU A 152 0.28 8.06 3.27
N LEU A 153 0.98 7.64 4.33
CA LEU A 153 0.39 7.31 5.62
C LEU A 153 0.42 8.54 6.54
N ILE A 154 -0.71 8.88 7.15
CA ILE A 154 -0.89 10.07 7.98
C ILE A 154 -1.45 9.64 9.33
N ASP A 155 -0.62 9.68 10.36
CA ASP A 155 -1.05 9.46 11.74
C ASP A 155 -1.51 10.78 12.36
N TYR A 156 -2.69 10.75 12.98
CA TYR A 156 -3.26 11.92 13.62
C TYR A 156 -3.92 11.59 14.96
N LYS A 157 -4.16 12.64 15.73
CA LYS A 157 -4.96 12.63 16.96
C LYS A 157 -6.02 13.71 16.90
N VAL A 158 -7.08 13.53 17.69
CA VAL A 158 -8.08 14.59 17.89
C VAL A 158 -8.01 15.05 19.34
N GLN A 159 -7.49 16.26 19.56
CA GLN A 159 -7.38 16.85 20.90
C GLN A 159 -8.19 18.14 20.97
N GLN A 160 -9.09 18.24 21.96
CA GLN A 160 -9.91 19.43 22.20
C GLN A 160 -10.65 19.94 20.95
N GLY A 161 -11.14 19.02 20.11
CA GLY A 161 -11.83 19.35 18.88
C GLY A 161 -10.92 19.92 17.79
N LYS A 162 -9.62 19.61 17.82
CA LYS A 162 -8.66 19.93 16.76
C LYS A 162 -7.95 18.66 16.29
N LEU A 163 -7.77 18.55 14.98
CA LEU A 163 -6.93 17.54 14.38
C LEU A 163 -5.45 17.94 14.56
N GLU A 164 -4.62 17.00 14.96
CA GLU A 164 -3.17 17.17 15.01
C GLU A 164 -2.53 15.99 14.27
N VAL A 165 -1.84 16.26 13.16
CA VAL A 165 -1.02 15.27 12.47
C VAL A 165 0.30 15.15 13.22
N THR A 166 0.58 13.94 13.69
CA THR A 166 1.76 13.63 14.50
C THR A 166 2.88 12.99 13.71
N LYS A 167 2.54 12.33 12.59
CA LYS A 167 3.51 11.65 11.73
C LYS A 167 2.95 11.53 10.32
N VAL A 168 3.81 11.78 9.33
CA VAL A 168 3.55 11.46 7.93
C VAL A 168 4.66 10.53 7.46
N MET A 169 4.30 9.53 6.67
CA MET A 169 5.24 8.63 6.01
C MET A 169 4.89 8.54 4.52
N PHE A 170 5.85 8.79 3.64
CA PHE A 170 5.67 8.76 2.19
C PHE A 170 6.73 7.87 1.55
N PHE A 171 6.33 6.70 1.06
CA PHE A 171 7.28 5.70 0.57
C PHE A 171 6.66 4.78 -0.48
N PRO A 172 7.47 4.18 -1.39
CA PRO A 172 6.99 3.14 -2.28
C PRO A 172 6.71 1.87 -1.48
N ILE A 173 5.67 1.09 -1.86
CA ILE A 173 5.26 -0.10 -1.09
C ILE A 173 6.39 -1.13 -0.90
N GLU A 174 7.39 -1.12 -1.79
CA GLU A 174 8.61 -1.90 -1.69
C GLU A 174 9.42 -1.65 -0.39
N PHE A 175 9.28 -0.48 0.23
CA PHE A 175 9.90 -0.18 1.52
C PHE A 175 9.09 -0.75 2.69
N LEU A 176 7.83 -1.17 2.47
CA LEU A 176 7.03 -1.77 3.53
C LEU A 176 7.52 -3.20 3.82
N SER A 177 7.87 -3.45 5.08
CA SER A 177 8.28 -4.79 5.52
C SER A 177 7.12 -5.79 5.43
N TRP A 178 7.42 -7.02 4.97
CA TRP A 178 6.47 -8.13 5.04
C TRP A 178 6.05 -8.50 6.48
N GLU A 179 6.80 -8.09 7.50
CA GLU A 179 6.38 -8.20 8.91
C GLU A 179 5.16 -7.31 9.23
N SER A 180 4.99 -6.22 8.49
CA SER A 180 3.88 -5.27 8.62
C SER A 180 2.77 -5.51 7.59
N MET A 181 2.85 -6.58 6.80
CA MET A 181 1.87 -6.88 5.74
C MET A 181 1.20 -8.23 5.89
N SER A 182 -0.05 -8.30 5.44
CA SER A 182 -0.80 -9.54 5.27
C SER A 182 -1.58 -9.52 3.95
N ILE A 183 -2.08 -10.68 3.54
CA ILE A 183 -2.99 -10.81 2.41
C ILE A 183 -4.35 -11.26 2.94
N GLY A 184 -5.35 -10.38 2.83
CA GLY A 184 -6.74 -10.64 3.18
C GLY A 184 -7.47 -11.43 2.10
N ALA A 185 -8.43 -12.25 2.51
CA ALA A 185 -9.26 -13.10 1.64
C ALA A 185 -10.42 -12.34 0.98
N LEU A 186 -10.08 -11.30 0.19
CA LEU A 186 -11.03 -10.49 -0.58
C LEU A 186 -10.68 -10.56 -2.07
N GLY A 187 -11.61 -11.04 -2.90
CA GLY A 187 -11.42 -11.18 -4.35
C GLY A 187 -10.20 -12.04 -4.69
N TRP A 188 -9.25 -11.47 -5.44
CA TRP A 188 -7.97 -12.12 -5.78
C TRP A 188 -6.96 -12.13 -4.61
N GLY A 189 -7.32 -11.61 -3.45
CA GLY A 189 -6.38 -11.28 -2.37
C GLY A 189 -6.14 -9.77 -2.32
N GLN A 190 -6.02 -9.25 -1.11
CA GLN A 190 -5.80 -7.83 -0.86
C GLN A 190 -4.65 -7.63 0.12
N LEU A 191 -3.64 -6.86 -0.29
CA LEU A 191 -2.58 -6.44 0.63
C LEU A 191 -3.15 -5.52 1.69
N GLN A 192 -2.74 -5.74 2.92
CA GLN A 192 -3.17 -5.02 4.11
C GLN A 192 -1.96 -4.70 4.98
N ILE A 193 -1.99 -3.56 5.67
CA ILE A 193 -1.11 -3.33 6.82
C ILE A 193 -1.67 -4.14 7.99
N THR A 194 -0.84 -4.91 8.68
CA THR A 194 -1.27 -5.77 9.79
C THR A 194 -1.69 -4.98 11.03
N ASP A 195 -1.00 -3.89 11.33
CA ASP A 195 -1.34 -2.93 12.39
C ASP A 195 -0.72 -1.57 12.08
N SER A 196 -1.54 -0.54 11.82
CA SER A 196 -1.08 0.82 11.53
C SER A 196 -0.25 1.44 12.67
N ASN A 197 -0.38 0.94 13.90
CA ASN A 197 0.46 1.41 15.01
C ASN A 197 1.91 0.87 14.96
N ARG A 198 2.17 -0.13 14.11
CA ARG A 198 3.45 -0.87 14.05
C ARG A 198 3.91 -1.08 12.62
N VAL A 199 3.99 0.02 11.87
CA VAL A 199 4.52 0.00 10.50
C VAL A 199 6.06 -0.01 10.55
N LYS A 200 6.66 -1.07 10.01
CA LYS A 200 8.11 -1.22 9.85
C LYS A 200 8.50 -0.90 8.41
N ILE A 201 9.28 0.16 8.24
CA ILE A 201 9.82 0.60 6.96
C ILE A 201 11.26 0.09 6.85
N LEU A 202 11.58 -0.45 5.68
CA LEU A 202 12.91 -0.88 5.26
C LEU A 202 13.36 0.09 4.16
N ASP A 203 13.94 1.21 4.57
CA ASP A 203 14.42 2.22 3.63
C ASP A 203 15.39 1.59 2.61
N GLN A 204 15.29 2.03 1.36
CA GLN A 204 16.13 1.55 0.25
C GLN A 204 16.05 0.03 0.01
N ASN A 205 14.94 -0.61 0.39
CA ASN A 205 14.75 -2.02 0.11
C ASN A 205 14.75 -2.30 -1.41
N CYS A 206 15.48 -3.34 -1.80
CA CYS A 206 15.67 -3.73 -3.19
C CYS A 206 14.34 -4.18 -3.82
N ARG A 207 13.92 -3.49 -4.89
CA ARG A 207 12.61 -3.74 -5.54
C ARG A 207 12.47 -5.15 -6.08
N GLU A 208 13.50 -5.67 -6.75
CA GLU A 208 13.51 -7.03 -7.31
C GLU A 208 13.30 -8.07 -6.20
N LYS A 209 14.02 -7.92 -5.09
CA LYS A 209 13.86 -8.77 -3.90
C LYS A 209 12.43 -8.70 -3.37
N TRP A 210 11.88 -7.50 -3.20
CA TRP A 210 10.52 -7.32 -2.68
C TRP A 210 9.47 -7.97 -3.61
N ILE A 211 9.62 -7.85 -4.93
CA ILE A 211 8.74 -8.50 -5.91
C ILE A 211 8.84 -10.03 -5.82
N GLY A 212 10.04 -10.57 -5.62
CA GLY A 212 10.25 -12.00 -5.36
C GLY A 212 9.53 -12.48 -4.09
N GLU A 213 9.61 -11.70 -3.02
CA GLU A 213 8.88 -11.95 -1.78
C GLU A 213 7.37 -11.83 -1.98
N PHE A 214 6.90 -10.84 -2.73
CA PHE A 214 5.49 -10.65 -3.09
C PHE A 214 4.92 -11.88 -3.79
N LYS A 215 5.57 -12.36 -4.84
CA LYS A 215 5.16 -13.57 -5.56
C LYS A 215 5.09 -14.78 -4.63
N THR A 216 6.11 -14.95 -3.78
CA THR A 216 6.18 -16.07 -2.82
C THR A 216 5.04 -16.02 -1.82
N ASN A 217 4.76 -14.83 -1.26
CA ASN A 217 3.69 -14.61 -0.30
C ASN A 217 2.29 -14.84 -0.90
N VAL A 218 2.05 -14.34 -2.11
CA VAL A 218 0.77 -14.54 -2.82
C VAL A 218 0.51 -16.02 -3.12
N LEU A 219 1.52 -16.75 -3.63
CA LEU A 219 1.38 -18.19 -3.89
C LEU A 219 1.13 -19.00 -2.62
N ARG A 220 1.81 -18.64 -1.51
CA ARG A 220 1.58 -19.25 -0.20
C ARG A 220 0.15 -18.98 0.29
N PHE A 221 -0.32 -17.74 0.16
CA PHE A 221 -1.69 -17.35 0.50
C PHE A 221 -2.72 -18.20 -0.27
N TYR A 222 -2.59 -18.33 -1.59
CA TYR A 222 -3.53 -19.13 -2.39
C TYR A 222 -3.56 -20.61 -2.01
N ARG A 223 -2.41 -21.22 -1.70
CA ARG A 223 -2.37 -22.60 -1.21
C ARG A 223 -3.14 -22.76 0.10
N ASN A 224 -2.99 -21.81 1.02
CA ASN A 224 -3.72 -21.83 2.28
C ASN A 224 -5.23 -21.67 2.06
N GLU A 225 -5.65 -20.80 1.14
CA GLU A 225 -7.07 -20.64 0.81
C GLU A 225 -7.66 -21.90 0.16
N MET A 226 -6.93 -22.56 -0.75
CA MET A 226 -7.37 -23.84 -1.31
C MET A 226 -7.57 -24.91 -0.23
N ASN A 227 -6.65 -25.00 0.73
CA ASN A 227 -6.78 -25.94 1.85
C ASN A 227 -8.02 -25.64 2.72
N LYS A 228 -8.26 -24.36 3.04
CA LYS A 228 -9.45 -23.94 3.80
C LYS A 228 -10.75 -24.27 3.06
N ILE A 229 -10.77 -24.04 1.74
CA ILE A 229 -11.93 -24.37 0.90
C ILE A 229 -12.14 -25.89 0.90
N GLY A 230 -11.09 -26.69 0.73
CA GLY A 230 -11.17 -28.15 0.80
C GLY A 230 -11.76 -28.64 2.12
N GLN A 231 -11.30 -28.11 3.26
CA GLN A 231 -11.86 -28.44 4.58
C GLN A 231 -13.35 -28.10 4.69
N ARG A 232 -13.77 -26.95 4.16
CA ARG A 232 -15.18 -26.54 4.16
C ARG A 232 -16.02 -27.48 3.30
N VAL A 233 -15.54 -27.86 2.11
CA VAL A 233 -16.24 -28.82 1.24
C VAL A 233 -16.43 -30.15 1.96
N THR A 234 -15.36 -30.72 2.54
CA THR A 234 -15.43 -31.99 3.28
C THR A 234 -16.42 -31.93 4.45
N TYR A 235 -16.48 -30.81 5.19
CA TYR A 235 -17.44 -30.65 6.27
C TYR A 235 -18.90 -30.73 5.78
N PHE A 236 -19.22 -30.06 4.67
CA PHE A 236 -20.58 -30.03 4.13
C PHE A 236 -20.96 -31.31 3.36
N GLU A 237 -20.00 -32.04 2.79
CA GLU A 237 -20.25 -33.37 2.19
C GLU A 237 -20.59 -34.45 3.24
N ALA A 238 -20.19 -34.24 4.49
CA ALA A 238 -20.44 -35.16 5.59
C ALA A 238 -21.77 -34.90 6.34
N LEU A 239 -22.52 -33.85 5.98
CA LEU A 239 -23.87 -33.57 6.48
C LEU A 239 -24.93 -34.40 5.75
#